data_AF-A0A968KVY4-F1
#
_entry.id   AF-A0A968KVY4-F1
#
_cell.length_a   1.000
_cell.length_b   1.000
_cell.length_c   1.000
_cell.angle_alpha   90.00
_cell.angle_beta   90.00
_cell.angle_gamma   90.00
#
_symmetry.space_group_name_H-M   'P 1'
#
loop_
_entity.id
_entity.type
_entity.pdbx_description
1 polymer ?
#
loop_
_entity_poly.entity_id
_entity_poly.type
_entity_poly.pdbx_seq_one_letter_code
_entity_poly.pdbx_strand_id
1 'polypeptide(L)'
;MYAITFDFDTACLEKHFNATDDDMSKELSMEIILPSQTNEKVKWAYTKAYYLVGQYLEQNGFEWKQGSVYFYKDKSIQDNLIVLKIIRKMTKKYPWFLDCSRDVRMLKIEAENDVLAFLRDDD
;
A
#
# COMPACT_ATOMS: atom_id res chain seq x y z
N MET A 1 14.10 -9.72 -7.06
CA MET A 1 12.87 -9.51 -6.26
C MET A 1 12.04 -8.42 -6.93
N TYR A 2 10.72 -8.40 -6.73
CA TYR A 2 9.87 -7.31 -7.21
C TYR A 2 9.20 -6.60 -6.04
N ALA A 3 9.07 -5.28 -6.15
CA ALA A 3 8.36 -4.46 -5.20
C ALA A 3 7.27 -3.64 -5.90
N ILE A 4 6.19 -3.35 -5.17
CA ILE A 4 5.12 -2.45 -5.59
C ILE A 4 5.04 -1.31 -4.58
N THR A 5 4.86 -0.09 -5.10
CA THR A 5 4.53 1.09 -4.31
C THR A 5 3.45 1.90 -5.02
N PHE A 6 2.64 2.62 -4.24
CA PHE A 6 1.51 3.38 -4.74
C PHE A 6 1.17 4.57 -3.84
N ASP A 7 0.58 5.60 -4.45
CA ASP A 7 -0.03 6.74 -3.76
C ASP A 7 -1.43 7.03 -4.32
N PHE A 8 -2.29 7.60 -3.48
CA PHE A 8 -3.68 7.90 -3.83
C PHE A 8 -4.00 9.38 -3.76
N ASP A 9 -4.93 9.80 -4.61
CA ASP A 9 -5.59 11.08 -4.49
C ASP A 9 -6.65 11.04 -3.36
N THR A 10 -6.42 11.82 -2.31
CA THR A 10 -7.28 11.90 -1.13
C THR A 10 -8.69 12.38 -1.45
N ALA A 11 -8.84 13.34 -2.37
CA ALA A 11 -10.14 13.89 -2.75
C ALA A 11 -10.94 12.91 -3.64
N CYS A 12 -10.24 12.06 -4.40
CA CYS A 12 -10.87 10.93 -5.07
C CYS A 12 -11.39 9.90 -4.04
N LEU A 13 -10.54 9.47 -3.11
CA LEU A 13 -10.91 8.45 -2.13
C LEU A 13 -12.12 8.85 -1.29
N GLU A 14 -12.23 10.12 -0.89
CA GLU A 14 -13.40 10.61 -0.13
C GLU A 14 -14.74 10.34 -0.84
N LYS A 15 -14.77 10.30 -2.18
CA LYS A 15 -15.98 10.03 -2.97
C LYS A 15 -16.36 8.55 -3.00
N HIS A 16 -15.39 7.65 -2.83
CA HIS A 16 -15.58 6.21 -2.87
C HIS A 16 -15.79 5.59 -1.48
N PHE A 17 -15.35 6.29 -0.43
CA PHE A 17 -15.40 5.83 0.95
C PHE A 17 -16.41 6.66 1.75
N ASN A 18 -17.61 6.11 1.93
CA ASN A 18 -18.61 6.66 2.83
C ASN A 18 -18.34 6.14 4.24
N ALA A 19 -17.68 6.96 5.06
CA ALA A 19 -17.53 6.67 6.48
C ALA A 19 -18.90 6.74 7.17
N THR A 20 -19.24 5.73 7.96
CA THR A 20 -20.24 5.87 9.03
C THR A 20 -19.51 6.16 10.35
N ASP A 21 -20.16 6.82 11.30
CA ASP A 21 -19.53 7.15 12.59
C ASP A 21 -18.99 5.90 13.33
N ASP A 22 -19.64 4.74 13.13
CA ASP A 22 -19.21 3.45 13.68
C ASP A 22 -17.90 2.94 13.03
N ASP A 23 -17.73 3.15 11.72
CA ASP A 23 -16.52 2.73 10.99
C ASP A 23 -15.28 3.55 11.37
N MET A 24 -15.47 4.81 11.80
CA MET A 24 -14.37 5.70 12.22
C MET A 24 -13.83 5.37 13.61
N SER A 25 -14.58 4.60 14.42
CA SER A 25 -14.16 4.18 15.77
C SER A 25 -13.11 3.06 15.77
N LYS A 26 -12.95 2.35 14.64
CA LYS A 26 -11.95 1.28 14.48
C LYS A 26 -10.61 1.90 14.11
N GLU A 27 -9.72 1.94 15.09
CA GLU A 27 -8.36 2.40 14.92
C GLU A 27 -7.61 1.48 13.95
N LEU A 28 -7.41 1.96 12.72
CA LEU A 28 -6.54 1.32 11.73
C LEU A 28 -5.15 1.95 11.89
N SER A 29 -4.27 1.28 12.61
CA SER A 29 -2.88 1.70 12.75
C SER A 29 -2.06 1.26 11.53
N MET A 30 -1.75 2.21 10.66
CA MET A 30 -0.67 2.07 9.70
C MET A 30 0.19 3.32 9.74
N GLU A 31 1.50 3.13 9.61
CA GLU A 31 2.47 4.20 9.46
C GLU A 31 2.40 4.78 8.04
N ILE A 32 1.42 5.63 7.78
CA ILE A 32 1.29 6.34 6.51
C ILE A 32 1.38 7.84 6.76
N ILE A 33 2.19 8.51 5.95
CA ILE A 33 2.32 9.95 5.96
C ILE A 33 1.09 10.55 5.27
N LEU A 34 0.19 11.14 6.05
CA LEU A 34 -0.96 11.86 5.52
C LEU A 34 -0.53 13.26 5.02
N PRO A 35 -1.15 13.77 3.94
CA PRO A 35 -1.02 15.18 3.59
C PRO A 35 -1.49 16.07 4.76
N SER A 36 -0.72 17.12 5.06
CA SER A 36 -1.05 18.06 6.13
C SER A 36 -2.40 18.75 5.88
N GLN A 37 -3.23 18.85 6.92
CA GLN A 37 -4.57 19.48 6.90
C GLN A 37 -5.67 18.74 6.14
N THR A 38 -5.82 17.44 6.39
CA THR A 38 -6.97 16.65 5.94
C THR A 38 -8.01 16.51 7.05
N ASN A 39 -9.31 16.62 6.71
CA ASN A 39 -10.38 16.39 7.67
C ASN A 39 -10.42 14.90 8.11
N GLU A 40 -11.10 14.59 9.22
CA GLU A 40 -11.10 13.23 9.78
C GLU A 40 -11.67 12.18 8.82
N LYS A 41 -12.66 12.56 8.01
CA LYS A 41 -13.26 11.67 7.00
C LYS A 41 -12.27 11.31 5.89
N VAL A 42 -11.53 12.29 5.38
CA VAL A 42 -10.48 12.10 4.37
C VAL A 42 -9.35 11.26 4.93
N LYS A 43 -8.95 11.53 6.18
CA LYS A 43 -7.96 10.71 6.90
C LYS A 43 -8.43 9.26 6.99
N TRP A 44 -9.67 9.02 7.42
CA TRP A 44 -10.22 7.68 7.50
C TRP A 44 -10.27 6.99 6.13
N ALA A 45 -10.77 7.66 5.09
CA ALA A 45 -10.85 7.12 3.73
C ALA A 45 -9.46 6.71 3.20
N TYR A 46 -8.46 7.57 3.42
CA TYR A 46 -7.07 7.30 3.03
C TYR A 46 -6.51 6.10 3.79
N THR A 47 -6.60 6.09 5.13
CA THR A 47 -6.15 4.95 5.94
C THR A 47 -6.87 3.65 5.56
N LYS A 48 -8.19 3.70 5.31
CA LYS A 48 -8.97 2.53 4.90
C LYS A 48 -8.52 1.98 3.55
N ALA A 49 -8.25 2.87 2.58
CA ALA A 49 -7.78 2.48 1.26
C ALA A 49 -6.45 1.71 1.34
N TYR A 50 -5.46 2.28 2.03
CA TYR A 50 -4.18 1.60 2.23
C TYR A 50 -4.33 0.27 2.98
N TYR A 51 -5.24 0.20 3.96
CA TYR A 51 -5.45 -1.01 4.74
C TYR A 51 -5.98 -2.14 3.84
N LEU A 52 -7.00 -1.83 3.02
CA LEU A 52 -7.59 -2.80 2.10
C LEU A 52 -6.58 -3.30 1.06
N VAL A 53 -5.74 -2.41 0.55
CA VAL A 53 -4.69 -2.76 -0.41
C VAL A 53 -3.60 -3.59 0.26
N GLY A 54 -3.10 -3.17 1.42
CA GLY A 54 -2.10 -3.90 2.19
C GLY A 54 -2.56 -5.31 2.52
N GLN A 55 -3.77 -5.46 3.05
CA GLN A 55 -4.39 -6.76 3.32
C GLN A 55 -4.47 -7.64 2.06
N TYR A 56 -4.88 -7.06 0.93
CA TYR A 56 -4.92 -7.81 -0.33
C TYR A 56 -3.53 -8.26 -0.78
N LEU A 57 -2.55 -7.37 -0.73
CA LEU A 57 -1.17 -7.68 -1.14
C LEU A 57 -0.57 -8.77 -0.25
N GLU A 58 -0.71 -8.66 1.07
CA GLU A 58 -0.22 -9.67 2.02
C GLU A 58 -0.84 -11.06 1.78
N GLN A 59 -2.16 -11.10 1.56
CA GLN A 59 -2.88 -12.34 1.20
C GLN A 59 -2.40 -12.94 -0.14
N ASN A 60 -1.82 -12.13 -1.03
CA ASN A 60 -1.33 -12.57 -2.34
C ASN A 60 0.21 -12.69 -2.39
N GLY A 61 0.86 -12.89 -1.24
CA GLY A 61 2.27 -13.24 -1.18
C GLY A 61 3.23 -12.05 -1.19
N PHE A 62 2.72 -10.85 -0.88
CA PHE A 62 3.58 -9.71 -0.60
C PHE A 62 3.90 -9.60 0.90
N GLU A 63 4.97 -8.88 1.20
CA GLU A 63 5.41 -8.50 2.54
C GLU A 63 5.49 -6.97 2.60
N TRP A 64 4.84 -6.36 3.59
CA TRP A 64 4.98 -4.93 3.85
C TRP A 64 6.41 -4.61 4.33
N LYS A 65 6.98 -3.50 3.88
CA LYS A 65 8.31 -3.03 4.30
C LYS A 65 8.25 -1.68 5.00
N GLN A 66 7.96 -0.62 4.27
CA GLN A 66 7.88 0.74 4.82
C GLN A 66 6.88 1.57 4.02
N GLY A 67 6.00 2.28 4.73
CA GLY A 67 4.98 3.13 4.09
C GLY A 67 4.13 2.34 3.10
N SER A 68 4.16 2.75 1.83
CA SER A 68 3.42 2.11 0.73
C SER A 68 4.18 0.99 0.00
N VAL A 69 5.35 0.58 0.48
CA VAL A 69 6.24 -0.36 -0.22
C VAL A 69 5.97 -1.80 0.22
N TYR A 70 5.72 -2.67 -0.77
CA TYR A 70 5.47 -4.09 -0.58
C TYR A 70 6.37 -4.94 -1.48
N PHE A 71 7.04 -5.93 -0.91
CA PHE A 71 7.93 -6.84 -1.62
C PHE A 71 7.22 -8.16 -1.91
N TYR A 72 7.32 -8.66 -3.14
CA TYR A 72 6.83 -10.01 -3.45
C TYR A 72 7.78 -11.05 -2.84
N LYS A 73 7.25 -11.96 -2.02
CA LYS A 73 8.04 -12.89 -1.20
C LYS A 73 8.79 -13.94 -2.01
N ASP A 74 8.23 -14.36 -3.15
CA ASP A 74 8.91 -15.34 -4.00
C ASP A 74 10.06 -14.67 -4.75
N LYS A 75 11.27 -14.97 -4.32
CA LYS A 75 12.52 -14.46 -4.91
C LYS A 75 12.95 -15.25 -6.15
N SER A 76 12.32 -16.39 -6.44
CA SER A 76 12.66 -17.26 -7.57
C SER A 76 12.08 -16.78 -8.91
N ILE A 77 11.06 -15.91 -8.88
CA ILE A 77 10.44 -15.41 -10.11
C ILE A 77 11.43 -14.53 -10.89
N GLN A 78 11.60 -14.83 -12.17
CA GLN A 78 12.46 -14.05 -13.06
C GLN A 78 11.69 -12.96 -13.81
N ASP A 79 10.44 -13.22 -14.17
CA ASP A 79 9.56 -12.25 -14.82
C ASP A 79 8.62 -11.55 -13.83
N ASN A 80 8.04 -10.45 -14.27
CA ASN A 80 7.11 -9.62 -13.49
C ASN A 80 5.63 -9.99 -13.70
N LEU A 81 5.33 -11.02 -14.49
CA LEU A 81 3.98 -11.29 -14.97
C LEU A 81 3.04 -11.71 -13.83
N ILE A 82 3.57 -12.46 -12.85
CA ILE A 82 2.80 -12.89 -11.66
C ILE A 82 2.37 -11.66 -10.85
N VAL A 83 3.29 -10.74 -10.58
CA VAL A 83 3.02 -9.49 -9.87
C VAL A 83 1.96 -8.66 -10.60
N LEU A 84 2.13 -8.45 -11.91
CA LEU A 84 1.17 -7.71 -12.73
C LEU A 84 -0.22 -8.36 -12.75
N LYS A 85 -0.30 -9.69 -12.78
CA LYS A 85 -1.58 -10.43 -12.71
C LYS A 85 -2.27 -10.23 -11.36
N ILE A 86 -1.53 -10.21 -10.26
CA ILE A 86 -2.09 -9.96 -8.92
C ILE A 86 -2.66 -8.53 -8.85
N ILE A 87 -1.89 -7.53 -9.26
CA ILE A 87 -2.36 -6.13 -9.27
C ILE A 87 -3.59 -5.97 -10.18
N ARG A 88 -3.61 -6.60 -11.36
CA ARG A 88 -4.78 -6.57 -12.25
C ARG A 88 -6.02 -7.26 -11.66
N LYS A 89 -5.86 -8.27 -10.82
CA LYS A 89 -6.98 -8.87 -10.08
C LYS A 89 -7.44 -7.95 -8.96
N MET A 90 -6.52 -7.24 -8.31
CA MET A 90 -6.84 -6.24 -7.29
C MET A 90 -7.72 -5.13 -7.84
N THR A 91 -7.38 -4.58 -9.01
CA THR A 91 -8.18 -3.48 -9.61
C THR A 91 -9.59 -3.90 -9.99
N LYS A 92 -9.83 -5.20 -10.24
CA LYS A 92 -11.19 -5.73 -10.41
C LYS A 92 -11.96 -5.83 -9.10
N LYS A 93 -11.28 -6.14 -8.01
CA LYS A 93 -11.87 -6.23 -6.66
C LYS A 93 -12.13 -4.84 -6.06
N TYR A 94 -11.23 -3.90 -6.32
CA TYR A 94 -11.27 -2.53 -5.83
C TYR A 94 -11.16 -1.56 -7.02
N PRO A 95 -12.27 -1.30 -7.75
CA PRO A 95 -12.24 -0.39 -8.90
C PRO A 95 -11.70 1.01 -8.56
N TRP A 96 -12.01 1.50 -7.35
CA TRP A 96 -11.50 2.77 -6.81
C TRP A 96 -9.97 2.84 -6.76
N PHE A 97 -9.26 1.71 -6.72
CA PHE A 97 -7.80 1.70 -6.78
C PHE A 97 -7.33 2.30 -8.10
N LEU A 98 -7.92 1.87 -9.22
CA LEU A 98 -7.57 2.42 -10.53
C LEU A 98 -7.98 3.89 -10.64
N ASP A 99 -9.17 4.23 -10.15
CA ASP A 99 -9.73 5.59 -10.27
C ASP A 99 -8.97 6.61 -9.43
N CYS A 100 -8.51 6.22 -8.23
CA CYS A 100 -7.90 7.12 -7.26
C CYS A 100 -6.38 6.99 -7.15
N SER A 101 -5.73 6.06 -7.87
CA SER A 101 -4.27 5.99 -7.91
C SER A 101 -3.67 7.24 -8.57
N ARG A 102 -2.82 7.95 -7.82
CA ARG A 102 -2.00 9.06 -8.33
C ARG A 102 -0.70 8.55 -8.95
N ASP A 103 -0.09 7.56 -8.32
CA ASP A 103 1.14 6.93 -8.77
C ASP A 103 1.11 5.45 -8.39
N VAL A 104 1.56 4.56 -9.28
CA VAL A 104 1.76 3.13 -9.00
C VAL A 104 3.02 2.70 -9.74
N ARG A 105 3.99 2.15 -9.00
CA ARG A 105 5.26 1.71 -9.56
C ARG A 105 5.57 0.28 -9.15
N MET A 106 6.16 -0.43 -10.11
CA MET A 106 6.80 -1.71 -9.87
C MET A 106 8.30 -1.54 -10.02
N LEU A 107 9.05 -2.04 -9.06
CA LEU A 107 10.50 -1.98 -9.02
C LEU A 107 11.06 -3.39 -9.04
N LYS A 108 12.15 -3.59 -9.77
CA LYS A 108 12.97 -4.79 -9.65
C LYS A 108 14.06 -4.49 -8.63
N ILE A 109 14.07 -5.24 -7.53
CA ILE A 109 15.05 -5.14 -6.45
C ILE A 109 16.11 -6.21 -6.69
N GLU A 110 17.34 -5.77 -6.87
CA GLU A 110 18.52 -6.64 -7.02
C GLU A 110 19.09 -7.04 -5.65
N ALA A 111 19.03 -6.14 -4.66
CA ALA A 111 19.46 -6.40 -3.28
C ALA A 111 18.59 -5.64 -2.26
N GLU A 112 18.41 -6.22 -1.09
CA GLU A 112 17.69 -5.65 0.06
C GLU A 112 18.70 -5.51 1.22
N ASN A 113 18.91 -4.30 1.71
CA ASN A 113 19.83 -4.01 2.82
C ASN A 113 19.06 -3.29 3.93
N ASP A 114 19.13 -3.80 5.16
CA ASP A 114 18.58 -3.12 6.34
C ASP A 114 19.63 -2.15 6.90
N VAL A 115 19.50 -0.88 6.51
CA VAL A 115 20.41 0.18 6.95
C VAL A 115 20.12 0.61 8.39
N LEU A 116 18.90 0.45 8.88
CA LEU A 116 18.57 0.85 10.26
C LEU A 116 19.23 -0.09 11.27
N ALA A 117 19.28 -1.39 10.96
CA ALA A 117 20.04 -2.35 11.76
C ALA A 117 21.52 -1.97 11.81
N PHE A 118 22.13 -1.65 10.67
CA PHE A 118 23.53 -1.21 10.60
C PHE A 118 23.79 0.07 11.40
N LEU A 119 22.90 1.05 11.36
CA LEU A 119 23.06 2.31 12.12
C LEU A 119 22.90 2.15 13.64
N ARG A 120 22.31 1.04 14.10
CA ARG A 120 22.13 0.72 15.52
C ARG A 120 23.24 -0.19 16.05
N ASP A 121 24.13 -0.66 15.18
CA ASP A 121 25.31 -1.42 15.58
C ASP A 121 26.33 -0.41 16.13
N ASP A 122 26.57 -0.47 17.44
CA ASP A 122 27.45 0.44 18.18
C ASP A 122 28.94 0.00 18.07
N ASP A 123 29.47 -0.13 16.86
CA ASP A 123 30.93 -0.24 16.64
C ASP A 123 31.64 1.14 16.78
#